data_AF-A0A9W4JH69-F1
#
_entry.id   AF-A0A9W4JH69-F1
#
_cell.length_a   1.000
_cell.length_b   1.000
_cell.length_c   1.000
_cell.angle_alpha   90.00
_cell.angle_beta   90.00
_cell.angle_gamma   90.00
#
_symmetry.space_group_name_H-M   'P 1'
#
loop_
_entity.id
_entity.type
_entity.pdbx_description
1 polymer ?
#
loop_
_entity_poly.entity_id
_entity_poly.type
_entity_poly.pdbx_seq_one_letter_code
_entity_poly.pdbx_strand_id
1 'polypeptide(L)'
;MDSSSIYILSAGLYSWFSKYSQKCLDTEDCQERAFQVEESQDLWIYNLVTKAIVEMISPSNEEPTLANNNKNGFMSSILAWLKGSNDTTGQCVFTGFTIYEADDLPLAFSDAYVTALTATVKCDLTVFQFGQSKYYGSLAN
;
A
#
# COMPACT_ATOMS: atom_id res chain seq x y z
N MET A 1 -3.65 3.13 -5.69
CA MET A 1 -4.91 2.52 -5.20
C MET A 1 -5.99 2.86 -6.20
N ASP A 2 -6.79 1.88 -6.63
CA ASP A 2 -7.93 2.07 -7.56
C ASP A 2 -7.58 3.01 -8.73
N SER A 3 -6.45 2.71 -9.38
CA SER A 3 -5.87 3.56 -10.42
C SER A 3 -5.69 2.76 -11.70
N SER A 4 -5.79 3.43 -12.84
CA SER A 4 -5.51 2.84 -14.15
C SER A 4 -4.63 3.75 -15.00
N SER A 5 -3.91 3.17 -15.95
CA SER A 5 -3.07 3.90 -16.92
C SER A 5 -2.00 4.78 -16.25
N ILE A 6 -1.28 4.19 -15.29
CA ILE A 6 -0.20 4.89 -14.56
C ILE A 6 1.13 4.51 -15.18
N TYR A 7 1.82 5.52 -15.73
CA TYR A 7 3.12 5.35 -16.36
C TYR A 7 4.17 6.19 -15.63
N ILE A 8 5.14 5.52 -15.02
CA ILE A 8 6.29 6.12 -14.36
C ILE A 8 7.51 5.76 -15.19
N LEU A 9 8.14 6.74 -15.82
CA LEU A 9 9.31 6.49 -16.68
C LEU A 9 10.62 6.37 -15.90
N SER A 10 10.65 6.91 -14.68
CA SER A 10 11.74 6.73 -13.71
C SER A 10 11.29 7.17 -12.32
N ALA A 11 11.77 6.49 -11.29
CA ALA A 11 11.61 6.92 -9.91
C ALA A 11 12.81 6.52 -9.05
N GLY A 12 13.13 7.36 -8.07
CA GLY A 12 14.13 7.09 -7.04
C GLY A 12 13.51 7.22 -5.65
N LEU A 13 13.44 6.13 -4.90
CA LEU A 13 12.86 6.08 -3.56
C LEU A 13 13.95 5.69 -2.55
N TYR A 14 14.21 6.53 -1.56
CA TYR A 14 15.35 6.34 -0.66
C TYR A 14 14.93 6.41 0.79
N SER A 15 15.37 5.45 1.60
CA SER A 15 15.32 5.52 3.05
C SER A 15 16.73 5.50 3.61
N TRP A 16 17.10 6.52 4.39
CA TRP A 16 18.48 6.70 4.87
C TRP A 16 18.65 6.42 6.35
N PHE A 17 17.55 6.46 7.11
CA PHE A 17 17.57 6.46 8.56
C PHE A 17 16.44 5.63 9.13
N SER A 18 16.73 4.96 10.24
CA SER A 18 15.74 4.46 11.18
C SER A 18 16.02 5.08 12.54
N LYS A 19 15.05 5.85 13.06
CA LYS A 19 15.20 6.62 14.32
C LYS A 19 16.48 7.48 14.36
N TYR A 20 16.74 8.23 13.29
CA TYR A 20 17.94 9.07 13.10
C TYR A 20 19.27 8.31 13.06
N SER A 21 19.27 6.97 13.06
CA SER A 21 20.47 6.15 12.90
C SER A 21 20.59 5.61 11.47
N GLN A 22 21.83 5.54 10.96
CA GLN A 22 22.15 4.98 9.64
C GLN A 22 22.62 3.52 9.69
N LYS A 23 22.57 2.85 10.86
CA LYS A 23 22.98 1.43 10.97
C LYS A 23 22.22 0.51 10.02
N CYS A 24 20.97 0.84 9.71
CA CYS A 24 20.15 0.09 8.76
C CYS A 24 20.66 0.15 7.30
N LEU A 25 21.62 1.04 6.98
CA LEU A 25 22.25 1.06 5.66
C LEU A 25 23.18 -0.14 5.45
N ASP A 26 23.74 -0.70 6.52
CA ASP A 26 24.65 -1.85 6.46
C ASP A 26 23.89 -3.13 6.05
N THR A 27 22.61 -3.19 6.42
CA THR A 27 21.68 -4.31 6.16
C THR A 27 20.64 -4.01 5.08
N GLU A 28 20.63 -2.78 4.56
CA GLU A 28 19.72 -2.32 3.50
C GLU A 28 18.22 -2.41 3.87
N ASP A 29 17.90 -2.22 5.16
CA ASP A 29 16.57 -2.45 5.75
C ASP A 29 16.05 -1.24 6.56
N CYS A 30 16.39 -0.02 6.15
CA CYS A 30 15.93 1.19 6.83
C CYS A 30 14.40 1.37 6.80
N GLN A 31 13.75 0.82 5.78
CA GLN A 31 12.29 0.79 5.64
C GLN A 31 11.87 -0.51 4.96
N GLU A 32 10.75 -1.09 5.38
CA GLU A 32 10.27 -2.36 4.80
C GLU A 32 9.75 -2.17 3.37
N ARG A 33 8.89 -1.17 3.16
CA ARG A 33 8.13 -0.96 1.90
C ARG A 33 8.03 0.51 1.56
N ALA A 34 8.12 0.86 0.27
CA ALA A 34 8.01 2.26 -0.18
C ALA A 34 7.08 2.49 -1.38
N PHE A 35 6.80 1.46 -2.19
CA PHE A 35 5.87 1.55 -3.32
C PHE A 35 4.76 0.51 -3.16
N GLN A 36 3.62 0.92 -2.63
CA GLN A 36 2.45 0.06 -2.46
C GLN A 36 1.53 0.12 -3.69
N VAL A 37 1.03 -1.03 -4.15
CA VAL A 37 0.03 -1.11 -5.23
C VAL A 37 -1.19 -1.88 -4.75
N GLU A 38 -2.37 -1.29 -4.96
CA GLU A 38 -3.65 -1.87 -4.50
C GLU A 38 -4.74 -1.61 -5.54
N GLU A 39 -5.50 -2.64 -5.88
CA GLU A 39 -6.66 -2.59 -6.79
C GLU A 39 -6.39 -1.77 -8.07
N SER A 40 -5.23 -1.91 -8.69
CA SER A 40 -4.81 -1.02 -9.79
C SER A 40 -4.45 -1.81 -11.05
N GLN A 41 -4.71 -1.24 -12.23
CA GLN A 41 -4.55 -1.88 -13.54
C GLN A 41 -3.69 -1.02 -14.46
N ASP A 42 -3.12 -1.62 -15.51
CA ASP A 42 -2.29 -0.91 -16.51
C ASP A 42 -1.22 0.01 -15.88
N LEU A 43 -0.26 -0.62 -15.20
CA LEU A 43 0.80 0.04 -14.45
C LEU A 43 2.14 -0.23 -15.11
N TRP A 44 2.81 0.80 -15.62
CA TRP A 44 4.13 0.66 -16.23
C TRP A 44 5.13 1.51 -15.48
N ILE A 45 6.06 0.85 -14.81
CA ILE A 45 7.09 1.50 -14.02
C ILE A 45 8.43 1.13 -14.64
N TYR A 46 9.10 2.10 -15.24
CA TYR A 46 10.45 1.96 -15.78
C TYR A 46 11.46 2.58 -14.82
N ASN A 47 12.66 2.03 -14.82
CA ASN A 47 13.83 2.54 -14.10
C ASN A 47 13.50 2.98 -12.65
N LEU A 48 13.00 2.03 -11.86
CA LEU A 48 12.77 2.22 -10.44
C LEU A 48 14.05 1.88 -9.67
N VAL A 49 14.53 2.84 -8.89
CA VAL A 49 15.72 2.71 -8.05
C VAL A 49 15.32 2.89 -6.59
N THR A 50 15.78 2.00 -5.72
CA THR A 50 15.56 2.11 -4.28
C THR A 50 16.85 2.03 -3.47
N LYS A 51 16.86 2.67 -2.29
CA LYS A 51 17.95 2.54 -1.31
C LYS A 51 17.41 2.19 0.08
N ALA A 52 18.01 1.15 0.67
CA ALA A 52 17.67 0.59 1.98
C ALA A 52 16.16 0.45 2.23
N ILE A 53 15.48 -0.04 1.20
CA ILE A 53 14.08 -0.45 1.24
C ILE A 53 14.05 -1.93 0.89
N VAL A 54 13.46 -2.77 1.73
CA VAL A 54 13.46 -4.24 1.56
C VAL A 54 12.63 -4.64 0.34
N GLU A 55 11.41 -4.14 0.22
CA GLU A 55 10.49 -4.37 -0.90
C GLU A 55 10.43 -3.12 -1.79
N MET A 56 10.98 -3.23 -3.00
CA MET A 56 10.97 -2.14 -3.98
C MET A 56 9.55 -1.81 -4.43
N ILE A 57 8.72 -2.84 -4.63
CA ILE A 57 7.30 -2.75 -4.95
C ILE A 57 6.57 -3.80 -4.12
N SER A 58 5.49 -3.39 -3.48
CA SER A 58 4.67 -4.17 -2.56
C SER A 58 3.21 -4.17 -3.03
N PRO A 59 2.81 -5.08 -3.94
CA PRO A 59 1.42 -5.19 -4.33
C PRO A 59 0.63 -5.99 -3.28
N SER A 60 -0.58 -5.54 -2.95
CA SER A 60 -1.42 -6.22 -1.95
C SER A 60 -1.77 -7.66 -2.37
N ASN A 61 -1.58 -8.61 -1.45
CA ASN A 61 -1.84 -10.04 -1.67
C ASN A 61 -1.07 -10.68 -2.85
N GLU A 62 0.03 -10.05 -3.30
CA GLU A 62 0.94 -10.60 -4.29
C GLU A 62 2.37 -10.68 -3.75
N GLU A 63 3.24 -11.35 -4.48
CA GLU A 63 4.65 -11.44 -4.14
C GLU A 63 5.36 -10.09 -4.37
N PRO A 64 6.13 -9.57 -3.39
CA PRO A 64 6.81 -8.29 -3.52
C PRO A 64 8.05 -8.40 -4.41
N THR A 65 8.42 -7.27 -5.02
CA THR A 65 9.69 -7.15 -5.74
C THR A 65 10.80 -6.80 -4.75
N LEU A 66 11.59 -7.79 -4.33
CA LEU A 66 12.63 -7.62 -3.32
C LEU A 66 13.86 -6.87 -3.84
N ALA A 67 14.36 -5.92 -3.06
CA ALA A 67 15.55 -5.13 -3.40
C ALA A 67 16.84 -5.96 -3.39
N ASN A 68 16.91 -7.00 -2.54
CA ASN A 68 18.07 -7.89 -2.46
C ASN A 68 18.32 -8.66 -3.77
N ASN A 69 17.25 -9.00 -4.49
CA ASN A 69 17.34 -9.67 -5.79
C ASN A 69 17.75 -8.72 -6.94
N ASN A 70 17.74 -7.40 -6.68
CA ASN A 70 17.92 -6.35 -7.69
C ASN A 70 19.05 -5.38 -7.30
N LYS A 71 20.02 -5.83 -6.50
CA LYS A 71 21.16 -4.99 -6.09
C LYS A 71 22.00 -4.57 -7.30
N ASN A 72 22.25 -3.26 -7.40
CA ASN A 72 23.00 -2.63 -8.47
C ASN A 72 23.89 -1.51 -7.91
N GLY A 73 25.10 -1.90 -7.51
CA GLY A 73 26.07 -1.00 -6.88
C GLY A 73 25.58 -0.51 -5.53
N PHE A 74 25.52 0.82 -5.35
CA PHE A 74 25.12 1.42 -4.08
C PHE A 74 23.63 1.28 -3.78
N MET A 75 22.79 1.04 -4.79
CA MET A 75 21.33 1.00 -4.70
C MET A 75 20.80 -0.34 -5.22
N SER A 76 19.49 -0.51 -5.22
CA SER A 76 18.81 -1.58 -5.95
C SER A 76 18.01 -0.96 -7.09
N SER A 77 17.93 -1.63 -8.25
CA SER A 77 17.24 -1.08 -9.42
C SER A 77 16.58 -2.15 -10.26
N ILE A 78 15.37 -1.88 -10.75
CA ILE A 78 14.70 -2.68 -11.77
C ILE A 78 14.51 -1.84 -13.04
N LEU A 79 14.70 -2.47 -14.20
CA LEU A 79 14.55 -1.81 -15.49
C LEU A 79 13.08 -1.51 -15.81
N ALA A 80 12.21 -2.48 -15.55
CA ALA A 80 10.78 -2.37 -15.80
C ALA A 80 9.99 -3.27 -14.84
N TRP A 81 8.83 -2.79 -14.41
CA TRP A 81 7.78 -3.53 -13.74
C TRP A 81 6.46 -3.19 -14.43
N LEU A 82 5.91 -4.17 -15.16
CA LEU A 82 4.82 -3.98 -16.09
C LEU A 82 3.66 -4.88 -15.69
N LYS A 83 2.49 -4.28 -15.46
CA LYS A 83 1.23 -4.96 -15.19
C LYS A 83 0.22 -4.50 -16.23
N GLY A 84 -0.29 -5.44 -17.02
CA GLY A 84 -1.18 -5.14 -18.15
C GLY A 84 -2.56 -4.63 -17.72
N SER A 85 -3.39 -4.31 -18.71
CA SER A 85 -4.76 -3.79 -18.50
C SER A 85 -5.79 -4.84 -18.11
N ASN A 86 -5.47 -6.13 -18.26
CA ASN A 86 -6.45 -7.21 -18.09
C ASN A 86 -6.44 -7.82 -16.69
N ASP A 87 -5.39 -7.57 -15.91
CA ASP A 87 -5.21 -8.11 -14.56
C ASP A 87 -5.12 -6.97 -13.56
N THR A 88 -6.00 -6.99 -12.55
CA THR A 88 -5.90 -6.10 -11.40
C THR A 88 -4.72 -6.52 -10.53
N THR A 89 -3.80 -5.59 -10.32
CA THR A 89 -2.67 -5.76 -9.42
C THR A 89 -3.00 -5.25 -8.04
N GLY A 90 -2.58 -6.00 -7.03
CA GLY A 90 -2.83 -5.65 -5.64
C GLY A 90 -4.28 -5.91 -5.24
N GLN A 91 -4.90 -6.98 -5.76
CA GLN A 91 -6.29 -7.31 -5.46
C GLN A 91 -6.48 -7.45 -3.95
N CYS A 92 -7.38 -6.65 -3.39
CA CYS A 92 -7.86 -6.82 -2.04
C CYS A 92 -8.85 -7.98 -2.02
N VAL A 93 -8.48 -9.05 -1.29
CA VAL A 93 -9.42 -10.13 -0.95
C VAL A 93 -10.32 -9.67 0.20
N PHE A 94 -11.03 -8.57 -0.03
CA PHE A 94 -11.98 -7.98 0.90
C PHE A 94 -13.05 -7.24 0.10
N THR A 95 -14.26 -7.78 0.08
CA THR A 95 -15.43 -7.19 -0.61
C THR A 95 -15.80 -5.79 -0.08
N GLY A 96 -15.18 -5.38 1.04
CA GLY A 96 -15.51 -4.17 1.75
C GLY A 96 -16.73 -4.35 2.65
N PHE A 97 -16.95 -3.39 3.53
CA PHE A 97 -18.19 -3.28 4.30
C PHE A 97 -18.57 -1.81 4.43
N THR A 98 -19.85 -1.57 4.61
CA THR A 98 -20.42 -0.28 4.96
C THR A 98 -20.60 -0.23 6.48
N ILE A 99 -20.34 0.93 7.09
CA ILE A 99 -20.64 1.12 8.53
C ILE A 99 -22.14 1.44 8.72
N TYR A 100 -22.72 2.15 7.75
CA TYR A 100 -24.12 2.56 7.75
C TYR A 100 -24.74 2.25 6.39
N GLU A 101 -26.00 1.81 6.38
CA GLU A 101 -26.83 1.81 5.18
C GLU A 101 -27.56 3.15 5.05
N ALA A 102 -27.90 3.54 3.82
CA ALA A 102 -28.57 4.82 3.59
C ALA A 102 -29.90 4.93 4.35
N ASP A 103 -30.60 3.80 4.51
CA ASP A 103 -31.89 3.71 5.22
C ASP A 103 -31.74 3.87 6.74
N ASP A 104 -30.54 3.68 7.30
CA ASP A 104 -30.25 3.84 8.73
C ASP A 104 -29.92 5.30 9.10
N LEU A 105 -29.72 6.18 8.12
CA LEU A 105 -29.32 7.56 8.32
C LEU A 105 -30.52 8.52 8.35
N PRO A 106 -30.50 9.55 9.22
CA PRO A 106 -31.56 10.57 9.24
C PRO A 106 -31.74 11.26 7.88
N LEU A 107 -33.00 11.38 7.44
CA LEU A 107 -33.38 12.12 6.23
C LEU A 107 -32.97 13.61 6.23
N ALA A 108 -32.55 14.13 7.38
CA ALA A 108 -32.04 15.48 7.55
C ALA A 108 -30.58 15.65 7.08
N PHE A 109 -29.86 14.56 6.81
CA PHE A 109 -28.49 14.62 6.31
C PHE A 109 -28.47 15.00 4.83
N SER A 110 -27.44 15.75 4.44
CA SER A 110 -27.22 16.09 3.03
C SER A 110 -26.72 14.88 2.26
N ASP A 111 -26.96 14.86 0.94
CA ASP A 111 -26.53 13.76 0.06
C ASP A 111 -25.01 13.50 0.14
N ALA A 112 -24.21 14.55 0.30
CA ALA A 112 -22.76 14.42 0.46
C ALA A 112 -22.39 13.72 1.78
N TYR A 113 -23.14 13.97 2.86
CA TYR A 113 -22.90 13.36 4.16
C TYR A 113 -23.35 11.90 4.19
N VAL A 114 -24.50 11.61 3.58
CA VAL A 114 -24.98 10.23 3.37
C VAL A 114 -23.95 9.46 2.56
N THR A 115 -23.48 10.01 1.44
CA THR A 115 -22.45 9.38 0.58
C THR A 115 -21.15 9.11 1.34
N ALA A 116 -20.72 10.03 2.22
CA ALA A 116 -19.51 9.83 3.02
C ALA A 116 -19.69 8.73 4.08
N LEU A 117 -20.85 8.63 4.72
CA LEU A 117 -21.12 7.64 5.77
C LEU A 117 -21.46 6.24 5.25
N THR A 118 -21.99 6.14 4.03
CA THR A 118 -22.28 4.87 3.36
C THR A 118 -21.14 4.42 2.43
N ALA A 119 -20.02 5.16 2.41
CA ALA A 119 -18.86 4.79 1.63
C ALA A 119 -18.34 3.41 2.05
N THR A 120 -18.17 2.52 1.08
CA THR A 120 -17.63 1.18 1.33
C THR A 120 -16.18 1.29 1.78
N VAL A 121 -15.89 0.81 2.99
CA VAL A 121 -14.53 0.69 3.51
C VAL A 121 -13.86 -0.48 2.79
N LYS A 122 -13.01 -0.18 1.81
CA LYS A 122 -12.17 -1.15 1.11
C LYS A 122 -10.74 -1.06 1.64
N CYS A 123 -10.13 -2.22 1.91
CA CYS A 123 -8.70 -2.36 2.22
C CYS A 123 -8.17 -1.45 3.35
N ASP A 124 -8.90 -1.32 4.46
CA ASP A 124 -8.43 -0.54 5.61
C ASP A 124 -7.59 -1.43 6.57
N LEU A 125 -6.32 -1.06 6.79
CA LEU A 125 -5.39 -1.78 7.67
C LEU A 125 -5.86 -1.79 9.14
N THR A 126 -6.62 -0.78 9.57
CA THR A 126 -7.19 -0.68 10.93
C THR A 126 -8.32 -1.70 11.10
N VAL A 127 -9.13 -1.94 10.07
CA VAL A 127 -10.18 -2.97 10.07
C VAL A 127 -9.56 -4.36 10.22
N PHE A 128 -8.45 -4.65 9.53
CA PHE A 128 -7.73 -5.91 9.72
C PHE A 128 -7.22 -6.07 11.15
N GLN A 129 -6.82 -4.99 11.84
CA GLN A 129 -6.50 -5.05 13.27
C GLN A 129 -7.74 -5.38 14.10
N PHE A 130 -8.89 -4.72 13.88
CA PHE A 130 -10.13 -5.04 14.62
C PHE A 130 -10.63 -6.47 14.38
N GLY A 131 -10.32 -7.09 13.24
CA GLY A 131 -10.60 -8.50 12.96
C GLY A 131 -9.68 -9.50 13.67
N GLN A 132 -8.52 -9.06 14.20
CA GLN A 132 -7.67 -9.91 15.02
C GLN A 132 -8.25 -10.05 16.43
N SER A 133 -8.30 -11.28 16.95
CA SER A 133 -8.72 -11.56 18.33
C SER A 133 -7.69 -10.98 19.31
N LYS A 134 -7.82 -9.68 19.60
CA LYS A 134 -6.99 -8.93 20.53
C LYS A 134 -7.87 -8.01 21.35
N TYR A 135 -7.50 -7.83 22.61
CA TYR A 135 -8.21 -6.92 23.51
C TYR A 135 -7.77 -5.48 23.22
N TYR A 136 -8.71 -4.63 22.82
CA TYR A 136 -8.47 -3.22 22.42
C TYR A 136 -8.87 -2.20 23.52
N GLY A 137 -9.16 -2.68 24.74
CA GLY A 137 -9.45 -1.81 25.87
C GLY A 137 -8.18 -1.34 26.60
N SER A 138 -8.24 -0.16 27.21
CA SER A 138 -7.31 0.20 28.29
C SER A 138 -7.75 -0.54 29.56
N LEU A 139 -6.89 -1.42 30.07
CA LEU A 139 -6.95 -1.77 31.48
C LEU A 139 -6.40 -0.56 32.23
N ALA A 140 -7.30 0.31 32.68
CA ALA A 140 -6.94 1.31 33.66
C ALA A 140 -6.43 0.58 34.92
N ASN A 141 -5.11 0.56 35.08
CA ASN A 141 -4.41 0.39 36.34
C ASN A 141 -3.05 1.09 36.25
#